data_AF-A0A7S0AAD8-F1
#
_entry.id   AF-A0A7S0AAD8-F1
#
_cell.length_a   1.000
_cell.length_b   1.000
_cell.length_c   1.000
_cell.angle_alpha   90.00
_cell.angle_beta   90.00
_cell.angle_gamma   90.00
#
_symmetry.space_group_name_H-M   'P 1'
#
loop_
_entity.id
_entity.type
_entity.pdbx_description
1 polymer ?
#
loop_
_entity_poly.entity_id
_entity_poly.type
_entity_poly.pdbx_seq_one_letter_code
_entity_poly.pdbx_strand_id
1 'polypeptide(L)'
;RARMLVRNMTLDEKLLLLHGPEEGNCCQCKDSAACAYVGNVAPIPRLGVPPITMNDGPQGFRDNQHLGTSTAWPSGLTMAASFDVQAVREWGEGMGKEFYDKGSNVQLGPGLCVARVPHNGRNFEYLAG
;
A
#
# COMPACT_ATOMS: atom_id res chain seq x y z
N ARG A 1 2.52 12.18 20.71
CA ARG A 1 1.76 12.99 19.73
C ARG A 1 0.38 12.39 19.41
N ALA A 2 0.26 11.13 19.01
CA ALA A 2 -1.02 10.51 18.60
C ALA A 2 -2.19 10.71 19.60
N ARG A 3 -2.00 10.39 20.89
CA ARG A 3 -3.04 10.60 21.93
C ARG A 3 -3.54 12.05 22.03
N MET A 4 -2.67 13.03 21.80
CA MET A 4 -3.03 14.45 21.81
C MET A 4 -3.89 14.82 20.60
N LEU A 5 -3.53 14.32 19.40
CA LEU A 5 -4.31 14.54 18.19
C LEU A 5 -5.72 13.94 18.33
N VAL A 6 -5.83 12.68 18.76
CA VAL A 6 -7.11 11.98 18.94
C VAL A 6 -8.00 12.66 19.99
N ARG A 7 -7.41 13.21 21.07
CA ARG A 7 -8.16 13.99 22.07
C ARG A 7 -8.75 15.28 21.51
N ASN A 8 -8.07 15.90 20.55
CA ASN A 8 -8.51 17.14 19.91
C ASN A 8 -9.38 16.90 18.66
N MET A 9 -9.70 15.65 18.32
CA MET A 9 -10.58 15.32 17.19
C MET A 9 -12.06 15.36 17.58
N THR A 10 -12.90 15.83 16.67
CA THR A 10 -14.35 15.62 16.73
C THR A 10 -14.69 14.14 16.56
N LEU A 11 -15.96 13.76 16.78
CA LEU A 11 -16.39 12.38 16.50
C LEU A 11 -16.27 12.08 15.00
N ASP A 12 -16.69 13.00 14.15
CA ASP A 12 -16.63 12.85 12.69
C ASP A 12 -15.19 12.70 12.20
N GLU A 13 -14.25 13.51 12.72
CA GLU A 13 -12.82 13.38 12.40
C GLU A 13 -12.25 12.03 12.84
N LYS A 14 -12.78 11.40 13.89
CA LYS A 14 -12.37 10.03 14.28
C LYS A 14 -12.96 8.99 13.35
N LEU A 15 -14.24 9.13 12.99
CA LEU A 15 -14.92 8.22 12.07
C LEU A 15 -14.26 8.24 10.69
N LEU A 16 -13.87 9.42 10.21
CA LEU A 16 -13.13 9.61 8.96
C LEU A 16 -11.86 8.76 8.86
N LEU A 17 -11.19 8.49 9.99
CA LEU A 17 -9.95 7.70 10.03
C LEU A 17 -10.18 6.18 9.99
N LEU A 18 -11.44 5.72 10.00
CA LEU A 18 -11.79 4.30 10.09
C LEU A 18 -12.22 3.70 8.74
N HIS A 19 -12.34 4.50 7.69
CA HIS A 19 -12.74 4.05 6.37
C HIS A 19 -12.09 4.89 5.26
N GLY A 20 -12.07 4.34 4.05
CA GLY A 20 -11.81 5.13 2.85
C GLY A 20 -13.01 6.04 2.53
N PRO A 21 -12.84 7.07 1.68
CA PRO A 21 -13.90 8.03 1.38
C PRO A 21 -15.21 7.37 0.89
N GLU A 22 -16.36 7.90 1.33
CA GLU A 22 -17.70 7.40 0.97
C GLU A 22 -18.10 7.75 -0.48
N GLU A 23 -17.68 8.91 -0.98
CA GLU A 23 -17.79 9.30 -2.39
C GLU A 23 -16.39 9.22 -3.03
N GLY A 24 -16.27 8.41 -4.07
CA GLY A 24 -14.96 8.14 -4.67
C GLY A 24 -14.27 6.93 -4.06
N ASN A 25 -14.88 5.77 -4.24
CA ASN A 25 -14.15 4.51 -4.36
C ASN A 25 -12.93 4.76 -5.27
N CYS A 26 -11.83 4.01 -5.12
CA CYS A 26 -10.64 4.13 -5.96
C CYS A 26 -10.89 4.01 -7.49
N CYS A 27 -12.14 3.75 -7.91
CA CYS A 27 -12.59 3.62 -9.28
C CYS A 27 -13.55 4.73 -9.77
N GLN A 28 -14.03 5.65 -8.91
CA GLN A 28 -15.11 6.59 -9.28
C GLN A 28 -14.77 8.07 -9.22
N CYS A 29 -13.69 8.44 -8.53
CA CYS A 29 -13.23 9.81 -8.55
C CYS A 29 -12.24 9.97 -9.73
N LYS A 30 -12.65 10.69 -10.78
CA LYS A 30 -11.86 10.83 -12.01
C LYS A 30 -10.83 11.95 -11.93
N ASP A 31 -10.99 12.86 -10.98
CA ASP A 31 -10.33 14.17 -11.04
C ASP A 31 -9.56 14.56 -9.76
N SER A 32 -9.42 13.64 -8.78
CA SER A 32 -8.68 13.94 -7.53
C SER A 32 -7.44 13.07 -7.38
N ALA A 33 -6.33 13.66 -6.91
CA ALA A 33 -5.09 12.95 -6.63
C ALA A 33 -5.25 11.79 -5.63
N ALA A 34 -6.32 11.77 -4.84
CA ALA A 34 -6.65 10.69 -3.92
C ALA A 34 -7.05 9.38 -4.64
N CYS A 35 -7.49 9.46 -5.90
CA CYS A 35 -7.97 8.32 -6.70
C CYS A 35 -6.85 7.57 -7.41
N ALA A 36 -5.63 8.11 -7.38
CA ALA A 36 -4.46 7.49 -7.99
C ALA A 36 -3.99 6.24 -7.22
N TYR A 37 -4.51 6.03 -6.00
CA TYR A 37 -4.13 4.95 -5.10
C TYR A 37 -5.29 4.00 -4.82
N VAL A 38 -5.00 2.76 -4.48
CA VAL A 38 -6.00 1.72 -4.15
C VAL A 38 -6.84 2.07 -2.93
N GLY A 39 -6.24 2.71 -1.94
CA GLY A 39 -6.94 3.18 -0.75
C GLY A 39 -6.38 4.50 -0.26
N ASN A 40 -7.22 5.29 0.37
CA ASN A 40 -6.81 6.52 1.01
C ASN A 40 -7.66 6.85 2.23
N VAL A 41 -7.08 7.56 3.19
CA VAL A 41 -7.78 8.19 4.31
C VAL A 41 -7.63 9.69 4.15
N ALA A 42 -8.74 10.41 4.27
CA ALA A 42 -8.76 11.85 4.11
C ALA A 42 -7.95 12.57 5.20
N PRO A 43 -7.35 13.74 4.89
CA PRO A 43 -6.60 14.51 5.87
C PRO A 43 -7.51 15.15 6.93
N ILE A 44 -6.91 15.59 8.03
CA ILE A 44 -7.55 16.50 9.01
C ILE A 44 -6.71 17.80 9.06
N PRO A 45 -6.95 18.76 8.14
CA PRO A 45 -6.11 19.95 7.99
C PRO A 45 -6.03 20.80 9.25
N ARG A 46 -7.14 20.92 10.00
CA ARG A 46 -7.23 21.68 11.25
C ARG A 46 -6.22 21.21 12.31
N LEU A 47 -5.89 19.92 12.31
CA LEU A 47 -4.93 19.30 13.23
C LEU A 47 -3.57 19.02 12.58
N GLY A 48 -3.37 19.43 11.32
CA GLY A 48 -2.15 19.17 10.56
C GLY A 48 -1.89 17.68 10.33
N VAL A 49 -2.95 16.86 10.20
CA VAL A 49 -2.83 15.44 9.88
C VAL A 49 -2.93 15.27 8.35
N PRO A 50 -1.88 14.78 7.67
CA PRO A 50 -1.89 14.57 6.23
C PRO A 50 -2.80 13.40 5.85
N PRO A 51 -3.13 13.23 4.55
CA PRO A 51 -3.82 12.02 4.11
C PRO A 51 -2.92 10.80 4.31
N ILE A 52 -3.54 9.61 4.35
CA ILE A 52 -2.83 8.34 4.22
C ILE A 52 -3.18 7.81 2.83
N THR A 53 -2.17 7.48 2.02
CA THR A 53 -2.37 6.86 0.71
C THR A 53 -1.78 5.45 0.70
N MET A 54 -2.50 4.50 0.13
CA MET A 54 -2.20 3.08 0.16
C MET A 54 -2.30 2.52 -1.25
N ASN A 55 -1.26 1.84 -1.73
CA ASN A 55 -1.28 1.28 -3.08
C ASN A 55 -0.85 -0.18 -3.11
N ASP A 56 -1.31 -0.92 -4.13
CA ASP A 56 -0.79 -2.25 -4.43
C ASP A 56 0.62 -2.16 -5.04
N GLY A 57 1.48 -3.16 -4.88
CA GLY A 57 1.29 -4.36 -4.06
C GLY A 57 2.58 -5.15 -3.83
N PRO A 58 2.52 -6.49 -3.71
CA PRO A 58 3.66 -7.32 -3.31
C PRO A 58 4.82 -7.40 -4.31
N GLN A 59 4.64 -7.01 -5.58
CA GLN A 59 5.65 -7.08 -6.65
C GLN A 59 5.97 -5.72 -7.28
N GLY A 60 5.67 -4.62 -6.59
CA GLY A 60 5.93 -3.27 -7.08
C GLY A 60 4.70 -2.38 -7.09
N PHE A 61 4.92 -1.10 -7.40
CA PHE A 61 3.86 -0.10 -7.42
C PHE A 61 2.95 -0.31 -8.63
N ARG A 62 1.68 -0.60 -8.39
CA ARG A 62 0.69 -0.77 -9.46
C ARG A 62 0.21 0.60 -9.93
N ASP A 63 0.57 0.97 -11.15
CA ASP A 63 0.08 2.16 -11.84
C ASP A 63 -0.62 1.75 -13.15
N ASN A 64 -1.92 2.04 -13.24
CA ASN A 64 -2.74 1.73 -14.41
C ASN A 64 -2.86 2.92 -15.38
N GLN A 65 -2.35 4.10 -15.00
CA GLN A 65 -2.43 5.34 -15.76
C GLN A 65 -1.11 5.64 -16.49
N HIS A 66 0.03 5.36 -15.86
CA HIS A 66 1.36 5.64 -16.41
C HIS A 66 2.14 4.35 -16.68
N LEU A 67 1.82 3.69 -17.79
CA LEU A 67 2.46 2.43 -18.19
C LEU A 67 3.98 2.59 -18.36
N GLY A 68 4.75 1.60 -17.91
CA GLY A 68 6.21 1.57 -18.03
C GLY A 68 6.96 2.46 -17.04
N THR A 69 6.27 3.08 -16.07
CA THR A 69 6.90 3.90 -15.03
C THR A 69 7.17 3.14 -13.73
N SER A 70 6.69 1.90 -13.61
CA SER A 70 6.87 1.06 -12.42
C SER A 70 7.83 -0.09 -12.67
N THR A 71 8.60 -0.42 -11.65
CA THR A 71 9.45 -1.62 -11.66
C THR A 71 8.58 -2.84 -11.36
N ALA A 72 8.64 -3.84 -12.23
CA ALA A 72 8.07 -5.16 -11.98
C ALA A 72 9.09 -6.00 -11.21
N TRP A 73 8.96 -6.04 -9.89
CA TRP A 73 9.91 -6.73 -9.02
C TRP A 73 9.69 -8.25 -9.04
N PRO A 74 10.71 -9.07 -8.70
CA PRO A 74 10.52 -10.49 -8.51
C PRO A 74 9.41 -10.79 -7.51
N SER A 75 8.70 -11.91 -7.70
CA SER A 75 7.64 -12.31 -6.79
C SER A 75 8.20 -12.73 -5.43
N GLY A 76 7.36 -12.67 -4.39
CA GLY A 76 7.73 -13.12 -3.05
C GLY A 76 8.27 -14.55 -3.03
N LEU A 77 7.69 -15.44 -3.84
CA LEU A 77 8.12 -16.83 -3.95
C LEU A 77 9.52 -16.94 -4.57
N THR A 78 9.81 -16.16 -5.62
CA THR A 78 11.14 -16.10 -6.24
C THR A 78 12.18 -15.56 -5.27
N MET A 79 11.84 -14.51 -4.52
CA MET A 79 12.73 -13.95 -3.51
C MET A 79 12.97 -14.93 -2.37
N ALA A 80 11.95 -15.64 -1.91
CA ALA A 80 12.09 -16.67 -0.87
C ALA A 80 12.97 -17.84 -1.34
N ALA A 81 12.91 -18.22 -2.61
CA ALA A 81 13.74 -19.29 -3.18
C ALA A 81 15.25 -18.96 -3.18
N SER A 82 15.64 -17.70 -2.99
CA SER A 82 17.05 -17.33 -2.81
C SER A 82 17.63 -17.74 -1.45
N PHE A 83 16.77 -17.89 -0.42
CA PHE A 83 17.17 -18.01 0.99
C PHE A 83 18.15 -16.92 1.46
N ASP A 84 18.19 -15.77 0.76
CA ASP A 84 19.07 -14.65 1.06
C ASP A 84 18.28 -13.49 1.68
N VAL A 85 18.46 -13.31 2.99
CA VAL A 85 17.82 -12.24 3.76
C VAL A 85 18.30 -10.86 3.32
N GLN A 86 19.55 -10.74 2.86
CA GLN A 86 20.09 -9.48 2.38
C GLN A 86 19.46 -9.10 1.04
N ALA A 87 19.30 -10.07 0.13
CA ALA A 87 18.58 -9.85 -1.12
C ALA A 87 17.11 -9.44 -0.91
N VAL A 88 16.41 -10.08 0.05
CA VAL A 88 15.03 -9.69 0.43
C VAL A 88 14.98 -8.28 1.02
N ARG A 89 16.00 -7.89 1.80
CA ARG A 89 16.10 -6.53 2.34
C ARG A 89 16.27 -5.49 1.25
N GLU A 90 17.18 -5.71 0.30
CA GLU A 90 17.40 -4.80 -0.83
C GLU A 90 16.18 -4.69 -1.73
N TRP A 91 15.48 -5.81 -1.96
CA TRP A 91 14.19 -5.85 -2.65
C TRP A 91 13.13 -4.98 -1.95
N GLY A 92 13.01 -5.10 -0.62
CA GLY A 92 12.10 -4.29 0.17
C GLY A 92 12.46 -2.80 0.21
N GLU A 93 13.73 -2.45 0.34
CA GLU A 93 14.21 -1.07 0.33
C GLU A 93 14.00 -0.41 -1.03
N GLY A 94 14.26 -1.13 -2.13
CA GLY A 94 14.01 -0.68 -3.49
C GLY A 94 12.52 -0.42 -3.77
N MET A 95 11.66 -1.38 -3.41
CA MET A 95 10.21 -1.19 -3.50
C MET A 95 9.72 -0.02 -2.63
N GLY A 96 10.16 0.06 -1.37
CA GLY A 96 9.76 1.12 -0.45
C GLY A 96 10.12 2.51 -0.99
N LYS A 97 11.30 2.65 -1.61
CA LYS A 97 11.70 3.88 -2.29
C LYS A 97 10.77 4.22 -3.45
N GLU A 98 10.44 3.25 -4.29
CA GLU A 98 9.52 3.47 -5.42
C GLU A 98 8.14 3.94 -4.96
N PHE A 99 7.58 3.32 -3.91
CA PHE A 99 6.29 3.73 -3.34
C PHE A 99 6.32 5.15 -2.78
N TYR A 100 7.39 5.48 -2.04
CA TYR A 100 7.58 6.80 -1.47
C TYR A 100 7.70 7.87 -2.55
N ASP A 101 8.52 7.64 -3.57
CA ASP A 101 8.74 8.58 -4.68
C ASP A 101 7.45 8.80 -5.50
N LYS A 102 6.55 7.80 -5.52
CA LYS A 102 5.23 7.86 -6.15
C LYS A 102 4.11 8.35 -5.23
N GLY A 103 4.43 8.79 -4.02
CA GLY A 103 3.50 9.43 -3.10
C GLY A 103 2.60 8.48 -2.30
N SER A 104 2.84 7.17 -2.35
CA SER A 104 2.16 6.22 -1.48
C SER A 104 2.86 6.12 -0.13
N ASN A 105 2.10 6.25 0.96
CA ASN A 105 2.64 6.13 2.32
C ASN A 105 2.59 4.69 2.85
N VAL A 106 1.77 3.83 2.22
CA VAL A 106 1.55 2.45 2.64
C VAL A 106 1.57 1.53 1.43
N GLN A 107 2.51 0.59 1.42
CA GLN A 107 2.49 -0.54 0.50
C GLN A 107 1.49 -1.59 1.00
N LEU A 108 0.58 -2.03 0.13
CA LEU A 108 -0.31 -3.16 0.38
C LEU A 108 0.42 -4.48 0.06
N GLY A 109 1.37 -4.81 0.93
CA GLY A 109 2.20 -6.01 0.84
C GLY A 109 3.18 -6.09 2.01
N PRO A 110 4.06 -7.11 2.04
CA PRO A 110 4.09 -8.27 1.16
C PRO A 110 2.94 -9.26 1.43
N GLY A 111 2.70 -10.19 0.50
CA GLY A 111 1.83 -11.33 0.73
C GLY A 111 2.57 -12.40 1.56
N LEU A 112 2.01 -12.81 2.69
CA LEU A 112 2.67 -13.73 3.64
C LEU A 112 1.79 -14.92 4.05
N CYS A 113 0.70 -15.19 3.34
CA CYS A 113 -0.09 -16.38 3.62
C CYS A 113 0.74 -17.65 3.36
N VAL A 114 0.53 -18.68 4.16
CA VAL A 114 1.16 -20.00 3.93
C VAL A 114 0.61 -20.60 2.64
N ALA A 115 1.50 -21.06 1.75
CA ALA A 115 1.17 -21.77 0.52
C ALA A 115 0.67 -23.20 0.80
N ARG A 116 -0.37 -23.32 1.62
CA ARG A 116 -0.95 -24.58 2.12
C ARG A 116 -1.53 -25.45 0.99
N VAL A 117 -2.17 -24.81 0.01
CA VAL A 117 -2.83 -25.48 -1.11
C VAL A 117 -2.00 -25.19 -2.36
N PRO A 118 -1.36 -26.18 -3.00
CA PRO A 118 -0.50 -25.95 -4.15
C PRO A 118 -1.19 -25.23 -5.32
N HIS A 119 -2.50 -25.45 -5.50
CA HIS A 119 -3.30 -24.83 -6.56
C HIS A 119 -3.88 -23.45 -6.19
N ASN A 120 -3.53 -22.88 -5.05
CA ASN A 120 -3.97 -21.53 -4.71
C ASN A 120 -3.34 -20.51 -5.66
N GLY A 121 -4.19 -19.75 -6.37
CA GLY A 121 -3.77 -18.81 -7.42
C GLY A 121 -2.90 -17.65 -6.94
N ARG A 122 -2.81 -17.40 -5.63
CA ARG A 122 -1.95 -16.36 -5.03
C ARG A 122 -0.62 -16.90 -4.48
N ASN A 123 -0.30 -18.19 -4.62
CA ASN A 123 0.96 -18.72 -4.09
C ASN A 123 2.20 -18.00 -4.65
N PHE A 124 2.14 -17.50 -5.89
CA PHE A 124 3.27 -16.79 -6.51
C PHE A 124 3.69 -15.52 -5.76
N GLU A 125 2.76 -14.86 -5.05
CA GLU A 125 3.01 -13.62 -4.29
C GLU A 125 3.27 -13.87 -2.80
N TYR A 126 3.24 -15.13 -2.36
CA TYR A 126 3.58 -15.56 -1.00
C TYR A 126 5.01 -16.11 -0.96
N LEU A 127 5.52 -16.41 0.25
CA LEU A 127 6.92 -16.84 0.42
C LEU A 127 7.11 -18.35 0.39
N ALA A 128 6.32 -19.11 1.18
CA ALA A 128 6.54 -20.53 1.43
C ALA A 128 5.25 -21.24 1.89
N GLY A 129 5.26 -22.57 1.90
CA GLY A 129 4.15 -23.45 2.30
C GLY A 129 4.52 -24.43 3.40
#